data_AF-A0A5B7CU81-F1
#
_entry.id   AF-A0A5B7CU81-F1
#
_cell.length_a   1.000
_cell.length_b   1.000
_cell.length_c   1.000
_cell.angle_alpha   90.00
_cell.angle_beta   90.00
_cell.angle_gamma   90.00
#
_symmetry.space_group_name_H-M   'P 1'
#
loop_
_entity.id
_entity.type
_entity.pdbx_description
1 polymer ?
#
loop_
_entity_poly.entity_id
_entity_poly.type
_entity_poly.pdbx_seq_one_letter_code
_entity_poly.pdbx_strand_id
1 'polypeptide(L)'
;MNPSNIHNFGSVDRLILGLAFEMSQGRDVYMTNELTRHLFQTPGHHYGMDLASLNIQRGRDHGLPSYNIWREQCGLHRFTNWGELLQVMDDDTVGRLAAVYR
;
A
#
# COMPACT_ATOMS: atom_id res chain seq x y z
N MET A 1 -8.06 4.89 -13.65
CA MET A 1 -8.15 6.11 -14.47
C MET A 1 -9.39 6.01 -15.34
N ASN A 2 -10.29 6.98 -15.26
CA ASN A 2 -11.47 6.99 -16.12
C ASN A 2 -11.04 7.37 -17.55
N PRO A 3 -11.23 6.49 -18.57
CA PRO A 3 -10.82 6.78 -19.96
C PRO A 3 -11.45 8.05 -20.52
N SER A 4 -12.61 8.46 -20.01
CA SER A 4 -13.25 9.72 -20.39
C SER A 4 -12.36 10.95 -20.19
N ASN A 5 -11.38 10.89 -19.27
CA ASN A 5 -10.55 12.04 -18.93
C ASN A 5 -9.45 12.37 -19.97
N ILE A 6 -9.16 11.47 -20.91
CA ILE A 6 -8.09 11.65 -21.91
C ILE A 6 -8.57 12.07 -23.30
N HIS A 7 -9.88 12.08 -23.55
CA HIS A 7 -10.40 12.34 -24.89
C HIS A 7 -10.40 13.83 -25.28
N ASN A 8 -10.31 14.74 -24.32
CA ASN A 8 -10.31 16.17 -24.61
C ASN A 8 -8.93 16.67 -25.04
N PHE A 9 -8.91 17.61 -25.97
CA PHE A 9 -7.67 18.26 -26.41
C PHE A 9 -6.94 18.90 -25.22
N GLY A 10 -5.63 18.66 -25.11
CA GLY A 10 -4.78 19.16 -24.02
C GLY A 10 -4.91 18.40 -22.69
N SER A 11 -5.77 17.37 -22.58
CA SER A 11 -5.87 16.55 -21.36
C SER A 11 -4.58 15.78 -21.08
N VAL A 12 -3.96 15.21 -22.12
CA VAL A 12 -2.73 14.41 -21.98
C VAL A 12 -1.58 15.30 -21.54
N ASP A 13 -1.42 16.48 -22.14
CA ASP A 13 -0.41 17.48 -21.78
C ASP A 13 -0.49 17.84 -20.29
N ARG A 14 -1.71 18.09 -19.78
CA ARG A 14 -1.93 18.38 -18.35
C ARG A 14 -1.55 17.21 -17.44
N LEU A 15 -1.87 15.98 -17.83
CA LEU A 15 -1.47 14.79 -17.07
C LEU A 15 0.05 14.64 -17.05
N ILE A 16 0.73 14.85 -18.18
CA ILE A 16 2.20 14.78 -18.26
C ILE A 16 2.83 15.87 -17.39
N LEU A 17 2.31 17.09 -17.43
CA LEU A 17 2.78 18.18 -16.56
C LEU A 17 2.58 17.83 -15.08
N GLY A 18 1.43 17.28 -14.71
CA GLY A 18 1.19 16.79 -13.34
C GLY A 18 2.21 15.73 -12.94
N LEU A 19 2.43 14.71 -13.78
CA LEU A 19 3.41 13.66 -13.53
C LEU A 19 4.86 14.17 -13.44
N ALA A 20 5.19 15.25 -14.16
CA ALA A 20 6.52 15.83 -14.16
C ALA A 20 6.80 16.73 -12.94
N PHE A 21 5.76 17.39 -12.41
CA PHE A 21 5.92 18.46 -11.42
C PHE A 21 5.27 18.19 -10.06
N GLU A 22 4.31 17.27 -9.96
CA GLU A 22 3.72 16.88 -8.67
C GLU A 22 4.62 15.90 -7.92
N MET A 23 4.68 16.06 -6.60
CA MET A 23 5.46 15.19 -5.73
C MET A 23 4.74 13.86 -5.52
N SER A 24 5.46 12.74 -5.62
CA SER A 24 4.95 11.45 -5.21
C SER A 24 4.67 11.42 -3.71
N GLN A 25 3.69 10.63 -3.27
CA GLN A 25 3.50 10.33 -1.86
C GLN A 25 4.81 9.80 -1.26
N GLY A 26 5.15 10.28 -0.05
CA GLY A 26 6.30 9.80 0.69
C GLY A 26 6.15 8.33 1.09
N ARG A 27 7.28 7.69 1.43
CA ARG A 27 7.27 6.36 2.03
C ARG A 27 6.91 6.47 3.50
N ASP A 28 5.67 6.16 3.84
CA ASP A 28 5.18 6.07 5.21
C ASP A 28 4.23 4.86 5.40
N VAL A 29 3.67 4.72 6.60
CA VAL A 29 2.74 3.65 6.97
C VAL A 29 1.30 3.94 6.51
N TYR A 30 1.05 5.08 5.88
CA TYR A 30 -0.29 5.55 5.53
C TYR A 30 -0.56 5.38 4.03
N MET A 31 -1.77 4.92 3.74
CA MET A 31 -2.28 4.83 2.38
C MET A 31 -3.51 5.73 2.26
N THR A 32 -3.63 6.43 1.14
CA THR A 32 -4.72 7.38 0.91
C THR A 32 -6.08 6.69 0.96
N ASN A 33 -7.12 7.43 1.37
CA ASN A 33 -8.49 6.90 1.37
C ASN A 33 -8.97 6.51 -0.04
N GLU A 34 -8.42 7.14 -1.08
CA GLU A 34 -8.71 6.78 -2.47
C GLU A 34 -8.34 5.32 -2.78
N LEU A 35 -7.32 4.79 -2.11
CA LEU A 35 -6.88 3.40 -2.28
C LEU A 35 -7.46 2.45 -1.22
N THR A 36 -7.70 2.90 0.01
CA THR A 36 -8.19 2.03 1.10
C THR A 36 -9.71 1.99 1.23
N ARG A 37 -10.45 2.92 0.63
CA ARG A 37 -11.92 2.99 0.74
C ARG A 37 -12.65 3.18 -0.58
N HIS A 38 -11.99 3.79 -1.56
CA HIS A 38 -12.62 4.23 -2.81
C HIS A 38 -11.97 3.61 -4.06
N LEU A 39 -11.19 2.54 -3.90
CA LEU A 39 -10.54 1.89 -5.04
C LEU A 39 -11.60 1.37 -6.01
N PHE A 40 -11.54 1.84 -7.27
CA PHE A 40 -12.53 1.52 -8.31
C PHE A 40 -13.98 1.76 -7.89
N GLN A 41 -14.23 2.78 -7.07
CA GLN A 41 -15.58 3.17 -6.68
C GLN A 41 -16.41 3.54 -7.92
N THR A 42 -17.56 2.88 -8.07
CA THR A 42 -18.51 3.17 -9.15
C THR A 42 -19.28 4.46 -8.83
N PRO A 43 -19.53 5.34 -9.83
CA PRO A 43 -20.38 6.50 -9.64
C PRO A 43 -21.74 6.12 -9.03
N GLY A 44 -22.19 6.90 -8.04
CA GLY A 44 -23.44 6.66 -7.31
C GLY A 44 -23.35 5.67 -6.14
N HIS A 45 -22.20 5.03 -5.91
CA HIS A 45 -21.94 4.21 -4.71
C HIS A 45 -21.11 4.99 -3.70
N HIS A 46 -21.32 4.76 -2.40
CA HIS A 46 -20.60 5.46 -1.32
C HIS A 46 -19.26 4.81 -0.92
N TYR A 47 -18.99 3.59 -1.39
CA TYR A 47 -17.79 2.83 -1.07
C TYR A 47 -17.23 2.16 -2.33
N GLY A 48 -15.91 1.98 -2.34
CA GLY A 48 -15.19 1.16 -3.30
C GLY A 48 -14.53 -0.03 -2.60
N MET A 49 -13.45 -0.53 -3.20
CA MET A 49 -12.62 -1.58 -2.61
C MET A 49 -11.48 -0.97 -1.76
N ASP A 50 -10.83 -1.84 -0.99
CA ASP A 50 -9.64 -1.52 -0.20
C ASP A 50 -8.41 -2.24 -0.79
N LEU A 51 -7.52 -1.47 -1.42
CA LEU A 51 -6.30 -1.97 -2.03
C LEU A 51 -5.35 -2.64 -1.04
N ALA A 52 -5.24 -2.12 0.18
CA ALA A 52 -4.37 -2.70 1.20
C ALA A 52 -4.88 -4.10 1.59
N SER A 53 -6.19 -4.22 1.83
CA SER A 53 -6.83 -5.50 2.12
C SER A 53 -6.68 -6.49 0.96
N LEU A 54 -6.83 -6.03 -0.29
CA LEU A 54 -6.68 -6.85 -1.49
C LEU A 54 -5.25 -7.34 -1.67
N ASN A 55 -4.24 -6.50 -1.38
CA ASN A 55 -2.84 -6.90 -1.46
C ASN A 55 -2.49 -7.97 -0.41
N ILE A 56 -3.00 -7.84 0.82
CA ILE A 56 -2.83 -8.86 1.87
C ILE A 56 -3.47 -10.18 1.43
N GLN A 57 -4.71 -10.14 0.94
CA GLN A 57 -5.41 -11.35 0.50
C GLN A 57 -4.70 -12.00 -0.68
N ARG A 58 -4.29 -11.21 -1.68
CA ARG A 58 -3.54 -11.70 -2.85
C ARG A 58 -2.22 -12.36 -2.44
N GLY A 59 -1.52 -11.79 -1.45
CA GLY A 59 -0.32 -12.39 -0.91
C GLY A 59 -0.55 -13.78 -0.32
N ARG A 60 -1.68 -13.98 0.38
CA ARG A 60 -2.07 -15.29 0.91
C ARG A 60 -2.45 -16.26 -0.20
N ASP A 61 -3.24 -15.81 -1.17
CA ASP A 61 -3.68 -16.62 -2.31
C ASP A 61 -2.49 -17.11 -3.15
N HIS A 62 -1.44 -16.29 -3.27
CA HIS A 62 -0.21 -16.63 -3.99
C HIS A 62 0.81 -17.40 -3.13
N GLY A 63 0.50 -17.70 -1.87
CA GLY A 63 1.39 -18.42 -0.97
C GLY A 63 2.69 -17.68 -0.66
N LEU A 64 2.64 -16.34 -0.57
CA LEU A 64 3.84 -15.55 -0.26
C LEU A 64 4.42 -15.96 1.11
N PRO A 65 5.74 -16.19 1.21
CA PRO A 65 6.40 -16.46 2.47
C PRO A 65 6.25 -15.31 3.48
N SER A 66 6.43 -15.62 4.76
CA SER A 66 6.36 -14.61 5.84
C SER A 66 7.49 -13.58 5.71
N TYR A 67 7.29 -12.43 6.35
CA TYR A 67 8.26 -11.33 6.37
C TYR A 67 9.67 -11.80 6.79
N ASN A 68 9.76 -12.67 7.80
CA ASN A 68 11.03 -13.21 8.27
C ASN A 68 11.76 -14.08 7.23
N ILE A 69 11.03 -14.87 6.45
CA ILE A 69 11.65 -15.66 5.37
C ILE A 69 12.28 -14.71 4.35
N TRP A 70 11.57 -13.65 3.95
CA TRP A 70 12.11 -12.64 3.04
C TRP A 70 13.33 -11.90 3.60
N ARG A 71 13.35 -11.61 4.90
CA ARG A 71 14.54 -11.03 5.56
C ARG A 71 15.76 -11.93 5.39
N GLU A 72 15.62 -13.22 5.69
CA GLU A 72 16.70 -14.20 5.56
C GLU A 72 17.18 -14.34 4.11
N GLN A 73 16.26 -14.36 3.14
CA GLN A 73 16.59 -14.38 1.70
C GLN A 73 17.35 -13.12 1.25
N CYS A 74 17.10 -11.97 1.89
CA CYS A 74 17.86 -10.74 1.67
C CYS A 74 19.15 -10.63 2.50
N GLY A 75 19.55 -11.69 3.22
CA GLY A 75 20.74 -11.68 4.08
C GLY A 75 20.59 -10.89 5.38
N LEU A 76 19.35 -10.57 5.77
CA LEU A 76 19.04 -9.86 7.01
C LEU A 76 18.75 -10.84 8.15
N HIS A 77 19.02 -10.40 9.39
CA HIS A 77 18.70 -11.19 10.58
C HIS A 77 17.18 -11.40 10.73
N ARG A 78 16.78 -12.63 11.01
CA ARG A 78 15.41 -13.03 11.35
C ARG A 78 15.03 -12.48 12.71
N PHE A 79 13.83 -11.90 12.82
CA PHE A 79 13.33 -11.49 14.12
C PHE A 79 12.69 -12.65 14.90
N THR A 80 13.03 -12.75 16.19
CA THR A 80 12.55 -13.82 17.08
C THR A 80 11.46 -13.36 18.06
N ASN A 81 11.34 -12.06 18.28
CA ASN A 81 10.35 -11.46 19.17
C ASN A 81 9.96 -10.05 18.69
N TRP A 82 8.84 -9.54 19.20
CA TRP A 82 8.30 -8.23 18.84
C TRP A 82 9.25 -7.06 19.13
N GLY A 83 10.03 -7.14 20.22
CA GLY A 83 10.97 -6.08 20.59
C GLY A 83 12.06 -5.84 19.55
N GLU A 84 12.45 -6.87 18.78
CA GLU A 84 13.44 -6.71 17.72
C GLU A 84 12.93 -5.91 16.52
N LEU A 85 11.60 -5.86 16.31
CA LEU A 85 11.02 -5.06 15.22
C LEU A 85 11.19 -3.55 15.46
N LEU A 86 11.37 -3.11 16.72
CA LEU A 86 11.62 -1.71 17.07
C LEU A 86 12.92 -1.16 16.45
N GLN A 87 13.81 -2.03 15.96
CA GLN A 87 15.01 -1.61 15.22
C GLN A 87 14.68 -1.00 13.84
N VAL A 88 13.49 -1.28 13.29
CA VAL A 88 13.11 -0.90 11.92
C VAL A 88 11.71 -0.30 11.80
N MET A 89 10.93 -0.29 12.89
CA MET A 89 9.54 0.19 12.96
C MET A 89 9.34 0.98 14.26
N ASP A 90 8.39 1.91 14.27
CA ASP A 90 7.98 2.61 15.48
C ASP A 90 7.14 1.73 16.42
N ASP A 91 7.05 2.14 17.69
CA ASP A 91 6.40 1.37 18.76
C ASP A 91 4.90 1.15 18.51
N ASP A 92 4.19 2.15 17.99
CA ASP A 92 2.75 2.02 17.65
C ASP A 92 2.54 0.99 16.54
N THR A 93 3.36 1.04 15.48
CA THR A 93 3.33 0.05 14.40
C THR A 93 3.61 -1.36 14.92
N VAL A 94 4.63 -1.55 15.76
CA VAL A 94 4.95 -2.86 16.34
C VAL A 94 3.80 -3.37 17.21
N GLY A 95 3.22 -2.52 18.05
CA GLY A 95 2.08 -2.88 18.90
C GLY A 95 0.86 -3.30 18.08
N ARG A 96 0.54 -2.59 17.00
CA ARG A 96 -0.56 -2.94 16.10
C ARG A 96 -0.33 -4.24 15.36
N LEU A 97 0.89 -4.48 14.87
CA LEU A 97 1.23 -5.75 14.22
C LEU A 97 1.15 -6.92 15.20
N ALA A 98 1.64 -6.75 16.43
CA ALA A 98 1.58 -7.75 17.49
C ALA A 98 0.14 -8.11 17.89
N ALA A 99 -0.80 -7.17 17.77
CA ALA A 99 -2.21 -7.43 18.05
C ALA A 99 -2.90 -8.30 16.99
N VAL A 100 -2.42 -8.30 15.75
CA VAL A 100 -3.10 -8.93 14.60
C VAL A 100 -2.38 -10.19 14.10
N TYR A 101 -1.05 -10.22 14.20
CA TYR A 101 -0.22 -11.36 13.81
C TYR A 101 0.23 -12.12 15.06
N ARG A 102 0.20 -13.45 15.00
CA ARG A 102 0.62 -14.35 16.09
C ARG A 102 2.02 -14.89 15.85
#